data_AF-A0A8E2JCJ4-F1
#
_entry.id   AF-A0A8E2JCJ4-F1
#
_cell.length_a   1.000
_cell.length_b   1.000
_cell.length_c   1.000
_cell.angle_alpha   90.00
_cell.angle_beta   90.00
_cell.angle_gamma   90.00
#
_symmetry.space_group_name_H-M   'P 1'
#
loop_
_entity.id
_entity.type
_entity.pdbx_description
1 polymer ?
#
loop_
_entity_poly.entity_id
_entity_poly.type
_entity_poly.pdbx_seq_one_letter_code
_entity_poly.pdbx_strand_id
1 'polypeptide(L)'
;MSAQNSAGIQTLLDAEREAQKIVQKDRTKRVKDARSEAQKEIEDYKKQKEEEFKAFEKEHTSGNQKAEEDANKEADLKVKEIQEIGKKTGSKVVDQLLEAVMNVKPEPPR
;
A
#
# COMPACT_ATOMS: atom_id res chain seq x y z
N MET A 1 -46.80 47.75 49.87
CA MET A 1 -46.52 47.51 48.43
C MET A 1 -45.04 47.17 48.22
N SER A 2 -44.54 46.06 48.78
CA SER A 2 -43.11 45.67 48.69
C SER A 2 -42.91 44.17 48.36
N ALA A 3 -43.84 43.31 48.76
CA ALA A 3 -43.76 41.86 48.50
C ALA A 3 -43.95 41.46 47.02
N GLN A 4 -44.70 42.24 46.23
CA GLN A 4 -44.87 42.00 44.78
C GLN A 4 -43.59 42.32 43.99
N ASN A 5 -42.79 43.30 44.44
CA ASN A 5 -41.50 43.62 43.81
C ASN A 5 -40.44 42.54 44.09
N SER A 6 -40.40 41.96 45.29
CA SER A 6 -39.45 40.90 45.62
C SER A 6 -39.76 39.58 44.88
N ALA A 7 -41.04 39.25 44.70
CA ALA A 7 -41.44 38.03 43.98
C ALA A 7 -41.10 38.11 42.47
N GLY A 8 -41.38 39.26 41.82
CA GLY A 8 -41.03 39.46 40.41
C GLY A 8 -39.52 39.46 40.14
N ILE A 9 -38.73 40.07 41.03
CA ILE A 9 -37.26 40.05 40.94
C ILE A 9 -36.73 38.62 41.09
N GLN A 10 -37.29 37.82 42.00
CA GLN A 10 -36.88 36.43 42.18
C GLN A 10 -37.14 35.60 40.91
N THR A 11 -38.30 35.78 40.26
CA THR A 11 -38.61 35.11 38.99
C THR A 11 -37.63 35.52 37.88
N LEU A 12 -37.25 36.80 37.79
CA LEU A 12 -36.27 37.27 36.81
C LEU A 12 -34.87 36.69 37.06
N LEU A 13 -34.44 36.60 38.33
CA LEU A 13 -33.16 36.01 38.71
C LEU A 13 -33.11 34.50 38.40
N ASP A 14 -34.21 33.79 38.62
CA ASP A 14 -34.28 32.36 38.30
C ASP A 14 -34.30 32.14 36.78
N ALA A 15 -35.01 32.99 36.02
CA ALA A 15 -34.97 32.98 34.56
C ALA A 15 -33.57 33.29 34.01
N GLU A 16 -32.82 34.23 34.61
CA GLU A 16 -31.45 34.54 34.22
C GLU A 16 -30.52 33.33 34.44
N ARG A 17 -30.63 32.65 35.59
CA ARG A 17 -29.86 31.43 35.87
C ARG A 17 -30.18 30.30 34.90
N GLU A 18 -31.43 30.12 34.54
CA GLU A 18 -31.83 29.11 33.55
C GLU A 18 -31.28 29.45 32.16
N ALA A 19 -31.39 30.70 31.73
CA ALA A 19 -30.84 31.17 30.46
C ALA A 19 -29.31 30.95 30.41
N GLN A 20 -28.58 31.28 31.48
CA GLN A 20 -27.14 31.03 31.57
C GLN A 20 -26.79 29.54 31.45
N LYS A 21 -27.56 28.66 32.12
CA LYS A 21 -27.36 27.20 32.03
C LYS A 21 -27.61 26.67 30.62
N ILE A 22 -28.65 27.17 29.93
CA ILE A 22 -28.96 26.77 28.54
C ILE A 22 -27.80 27.16 27.63
N VAL A 23 -27.35 28.42 27.69
CA VAL A 23 -26.24 28.93 26.86
C VAL A 23 -24.95 28.13 27.11
N GLN A 24 -24.64 27.81 28.37
CA GLN A 24 -23.44 27.03 28.71
C GLN A 24 -23.54 25.59 28.20
N LYS A 25 -24.70 24.95 28.30
CA LYS A 25 -24.95 23.60 27.77
C LYS A 25 -24.80 23.59 26.25
N ASP A 26 -25.40 24.55 25.55
CA ASP A 26 -25.34 24.64 24.09
C ASP A 26 -23.92 24.92 23.58
N ARG A 27 -23.14 25.74 24.29
CA ARG A 27 -21.72 25.94 23.97
C ARG A 27 -20.94 24.64 24.09
N THR A 28 -21.14 23.91 25.18
CA THR A 28 -20.41 22.66 25.45
C THR A 28 -20.82 21.57 24.46
N LYS A 29 -22.12 21.48 24.13
CA LYS A 29 -22.64 20.56 23.13
C LYS A 29 -22.06 20.85 21.75
N ARG A 30 -22.08 22.10 21.27
CA ARG A 30 -21.48 22.49 19.99
C ARG A 30 -20.00 22.12 19.88
N VAL A 31 -19.22 22.36 20.94
CA VAL A 31 -17.80 21.99 20.95
C VAL A 31 -17.60 20.47 20.90
N LYS A 32 -18.44 19.71 21.61
CA LYS A 32 -18.39 18.24 21.59
C LYS A 32 -18.79 17.67 20.23
N ASP A 33 -19.85 18.21 19.63
CA ASP A 33 -20.37 17.80 18.34
C ASP A 33 -19.32 18.09 17.24
N ALA A 34 -18.75 19.30 17.21
CA ALA A 34 -17.68 19.65 16.26
C ALA A 34 -16.44 18.75 16.39
N ARG A 35 -16.05 18.37 17.62
CA ARG A 35 -14.96 17.40 17.84
C ARG A 35 -15.33 16.03 17.31
N SER A 36 -16.56 15.57 17.56
CA SER A 36 -17.01 14.26 17.08
C SER A 36 -17.13 14.21 15.57
N GLU A 37 -17.55 15.29 14.92
CA GLU A 37 -17.64 15.41 13.47
C GLU A 37 -16.25 15.41 12.84
N ALA A 38 -15.33 16.23 13.35
CA ALA A 38 -13.94 16.22 12.87
C ALA A 38 -13.27 14.85 13.05
N GLN A 39 -13.52 14.16 14.17
CA GLN A 39 -13.00 12.82 14.40
C GLN A 39 -13.53 11.81 13.35
N LYS A 40 -14.83 11.88 13.04
CA LYS A 40 -15.45 11.04 12.00
C LYS A 40 -14.87 11.33 10.62
N GLU A 41 -14.73 12.60 10.25
CA GLU A 41 -14.13 12.99 8.96
C GLU A 41 -12.69 12.50 8.84
N ILE A 42 -11.90 12.60 9.91
CA ILE A 42 -10.52 12.07 9.94
C ILE A 42 -10.51 10.54 9.78
N GLU A 43 -11.40 9.83 10.46
CA GLU A 43 -11.51 8.38 10.34
C GLU A 43 -11.93 7.95 8.93
N ASP A 44 -12.89 8.65 8.33
CA ASP A 44 -13.36 8.35 6.97
C ASP A 44 -12.28 8.68 5.93
N TYR A 45 -11.57 9.80 6.07
CA TYR A 45 -10.42 10.13 5.22
C TYR A 45 -9.30 9.10 5.36
N LYS A 46 -9.02 8.65 6.59
CA LYS A 46 -8.02 7.61 6.85
C LYS A 46 -8.42 6.29 6.20
N LYS A 47 -9.69 5.89 6.30
CA LYS A 47 -10.20 4.67 5.63
C LYS A 47 -10.08 4.78 4.12
N GLN A 48 -10.50 5.89 3.52
CA GLN A 48 -10.36 6.12 2.09
C GLN A 48 -8.90 6.03 1.65
N LYS A 49 -7.98 6.67 2.37
CA LYS A 49 -6.55 6.60 2.05
C LYS A 49 -5.95 5.21 2.23
N GLU A 50 -6.40 4.46 3.23
CA GLU A 50 -5.97 3.08 3.44
C GLU A 50 -6.51 2.13 2.35
N GLU A 51 -7.74 2.35 1.88
CA GLU A 51 -8.31 1.62 0.74
C GLU A 51 -7.58 1.95 -0.56
N GLU A 52 -7.33 3.23 -0.84
CA GLU A 52 -6.50 3.66 -1.97
C GLU A 52 -5.10 3.06 -1.90
N PHE A 53 -4.47 3.07 -0.72
CA PHE A 53 -3.14 2.48 -0.52
C PHE A 53 -3.15 0.96 -0.75
N LYS A 54 -4.14 0.24 -0.23
CA LYS A 54 -4.29 -1.21 -0.47
C LYS A 54 -4.58 -1.53 -1.92
N ALA A 55 -5.37 -0.72 -2.62
CA ALA A 55 -5.62 -0.86 -4.04
C ALA A 55 -4.33 -0.64 -4.84
N PHE A 56 -3.60 0.44 -4.53
CA PHE A 56 -2.31 0.74 -5.11
C PHE A 56 -1.29 -0.38 -4.84
N GLU A 57 -1.21 -0.89 -3.62
CA GLU A 57 -0.37 -2.05 -3.29
C GLU A 57 -0.76 -3.25 -4.14
N LYS A 58 -2.04 -3.60 -4.26
CA LYS A 58 -2.46 -4.76 -5.07
C LYS A 58 -2.11 -4.58 -6.54
N GLU A 59 -2.37 -3.40 -7.11
CA GLU A 59 -2.08 -3.10 -8.51
C GLU A 59 -0.57 -3.10 -8.77
N HIS A 60 0.23 -2.47 -7.92
CA HIS A 60 1.68 -2.35 -8.12
C HIS A 60 2.47 -3.59 -7.68
N THR A 61 2.00 -4.34 -6.68
CA THR A 61 2.62 -5.63 -6.30
C THR A 61 2.41 -6.68 -7.40
N SER A 62 1.31 -6.59 -8.16
CA SER A 62 1.08 -7.47 -9.32
C SER A 62 2.02 -7.22 -10.50
N GLY A 63 2.65 -6.04 -10.58
CA GLY A 63 3.60 -5.71 -11.64
C GLY A 63 4.82 -6.64 -11.65
N ASN A 64 5.31 -7.02 -10.47
CA ASN A 64 6.45 -7.93 -10.34
C ASN A 64 6.08 -9.35 -10.80
N GLN A 65 4.89 -9.85 -10.47
CA GLN A 65 4.49 -11.20 -10.86
C GLN A 65 4.35 -11.35 -12.38
N LYS A 66 3.75 -10.37 -13.06
CA LYS A 66 3.67 -10.39 -14.54
C LYS A 66 5.05 -10.29 -15.19
N ALA A 67 5.90 -9.38 -14.71
CA ALA A 67 7.25 -9.24 -15.21
C ALA A 67 8.09 -10.52 -15.00
N GLU A 68 7.92 -11.18 -13.85
CA GLU A 68 8.58 -12.44 -13.51
C GLU A 68 8.05 -13.61 -14.37
N GLU A 69 6.74 -13.72 -14.59
CA GLU A 69 6.16 -14.73 -15.49
C GLU A 69 6.63 -14.55 -16.93
N ASP A 70 6.66 -13.32 -17.44
CA ASP A 70 7.11 -13.05 -18.81
C ASP A 70 8.61 -13.29 -18.97
N ALA A 71 9.42 -12.89 -17.98
CA ALA A 71 10.86 -13.20 -17.95
C ALA A 71 11.11 -14.71 -17.88
N ASN A 72 10.34 -15.46 -17.09
CA ASN A 72 10.46 -16.92 -17.01
C ASN A 72 10.09 -17.60 -18.33
N LYS A 73 9.03 -17.15 -19.01
CA LYS A 73 8.66 -17.67 -20.35
C LYS A 73 9.77 -17.41 -21.37
N GLU A 74 10.35 -16.21 -21.38
CA GLU A 74 11.45 -15.89 -22.28
C GLU A 74 12.70 -16.72 -21.96
N ALA A 75 13.03 -16.88 -20.68
CA ALA A 75 14.14 -17.72 -20.24
C ALA A 75 13.95 -19.19 -20.67
N ASP A 76 12.76 -19.76 -20.50
CA ASP A 76 12.45 -21.12 -20.92
C ASP A 76 12.59 -21.31 -22.44
N LEU A 77 12.19 -20.31 -23.23
CA LEU A 77 12.40 -20.33 -24.68
C LEU A 77 13.89 -20.33 -25.03
N LYS A 78 14.69 -19.46 -24.40
CA LYS A 78 16.14 -19.41 -24.64
C LYS A 78 16.85 -20.69 -24.17
N VAL A 79 16.43 -21.29 -23.05
CA VAL A 79 16.96 -22.57 -22.59
C VAL A 79 16.68 -23.67 -23.62
N LYS A 80 15.47 -23.73 -24.19
CA LYS A 80 15.14 -24.69 -25.25
C LYS A 80 16.00 -24.45 -26.49
N GLU A 81 16.18 -23.21 -26.93
CA GLU A 81 17.07 -22.88 -28.04
C GLU A 81 18.51 -23.32 -27.78
N ILE A 82 19.06 -23.04 -26.60
CA ILE A 82 20.41 -23.47 -26.20
C ILE A 82 20.52 -24.99 -26.21
N GLN A 83 19.52 -25.71 -25.71
CA GLN A 83 19.49 -27.17 -25.74
C GLN A 83 19.46 -27.72 -27.17
N GLU A 84 18.68 -27.12 -28.07
CA GLU A 84 18.65 -27.52 -29.48
C GLU A 84 19.99 -27.26 -30.18
N ILE A 85 20.58 -26.09 -29.95
CA ILE A 85 21.91 -25.75 -30.48
C ILE A 85 22.92 -26.75 -29.95
N GLY A 86 22.94 -27.00 -28.64
CA GLY A 86 23.84 -27.96 -28.00
C GLY A 86 23.67 -29.38 -28.54
N LYS A 87 22.45 -29.82 -28.86
CA LYS A 87 22.23 -31.12 -29.54
C LYS A 87 22.78 -31.13 -30.97
N LYS A 88 22.65 -30.03 -31.71
CA LYS A 88 23.12 -29.91 -33.10
C LYS A 88 24.65 -29.79 -33.21
N THR A 89 25.28 -29.07 -32.28
CA THR A 89 26.73 -28.82 -32.29
C THR A 89 27.51 -29.78 -31.39
N GLY A 90 26.85 -30.42 -30.42
CA GLY A 90 27.49 -31.29 -29.43
C GLY A 90 28.24 -32.46 -30.07
N SER A 91 27.65 -33.14 -31.07
CA SER A 91 28.34 -34.21 -31.78
C SER A 91 29.60 -33.72 -32.49
N LYS A 92 29.52 -32.58 -33.18
CA LYS A 92 30.68 -31.97 -33.87
C LYS A 92 31.79 -31.59 -32.89
N VAL A 93 31.44 -31.06 -31.73
CA VAL A 93 32.43 -30.67 -30.70
C VAL A 93 33.09 -31.91 -30.09
N VAL A 94 32.32 -32.98 -29.85
CA VAL A 94 32.87 -34.26 -29.37
C VAL A 94 33.85 -34.85 -30.40
N ASP A 95 33.48 -34.85 -31.68
CA ASP A 95 34.35 -35.34 -32.75
C ASP A 95 35.64 -34.51 -32.85
N GLN A 96 35.54 -33.18 -32.78
CA GLN A 96 36.70 -32.28 -32.78
C GLN A 96 37.62 -32.48 -31.57
N LEU A 97 37.05 -32.70 -30.37
CA LEU A 97 37.82 -32.98 -29.17
C LEU A 97 38.52 -34.34 -29.26
N LEU A 98 37.84 -35.37 -29.77
CA LEU A 98 38.43 -36.69 -30.01
C LEU A 98 39.56 -36.62 -31.03
N GLU A 99 39.36 -35.90 -32.13
CA GLU A 99 40.40 -35.67 -33.13
C GLU A 99 41.61 -34.94 -32.53
N ALA A 100 41.40 -33.87 -31.76
CA ALA A 100 42.49 -33.13 -31.12
C ALA A 100 43.28 -33.98 -30.11
N VAL A 101 42.62 -34.88 -29.38
CA VAL A 101 43.28 -35.79 -28.41
C VAL A 101 44.01 -36.93 -29.12
N MET A 102 43.44 -37.48 -30.21
CA MET A 102 44.06 -38.58 -30.96
C MET A 102 45.19 -38.12 -31.88
N ASN A 103 45.18 -36.86 -32.32
CA ASN A 103 46.16 -36.31 -33.25
C ASN A 103 47.37 -35.75 -32.49
N VAL A 104 48.16 -36.66 -31.91
CA VAL A 104 49.40 -36.31 -31.20
C VAL A 104 50.42 -35.79 -32.22
N LYS A 105 50.69 -34.48 -32.17
CA LYS A 105 51.81 -33.84 -32.88
C LYS A 105 52.99 -33.70 -31.92
N PRO A 106 53.94 -34.64 -31.91
CA PRO A 106 55.11 -34.52 -31.05
C PRO A 106 55.98 -33.36 -31.55
N GLU A 107 56.12 -32.31 -30.74
CA GLU A 107 57.13 -31.29 -30.93
C GLU A 107 58.37 -31.64 -30.10
N PRO A 108 59.59 -31.47 -30.65
CA PRO A 108 60.81 -31.66 -29.89
C PRO A 108 60.88 -30.61 -28.76
N PRO A 109 61.31 -31.01 -27.54
CA PRO A 109 61.49 -30.06 -26.45
C PRO A 109 62.54 -29.01 -26.86
N ARG A 110 62.22 -27.74 -26.59
CA ARG A 110 63.07 -26.57 -26.91
C ARG A 110 64.42 -26.62 -26.21
#